data_AF-A0A8S9IM94-F1
#
_entry.id   AF-A0A8S9IM94-F1
#
_cell.length_a   1.000
_cell.length_b   1.000
_cell.length_c   1.000
_cell.angle_alpha   90.00
_cell.angle_beta   90.00
_cell.angle_gamma   90.00
#
_symmetry.space_group_name_H-M   'P 1'
#
loop_
_entity.id
_entity.type
_entity.pdbx_description
1 polymer ?
#
loop_
_entity_poly.entity_id
_entity_poly.type
_entity_poly.pdbx_seq_one_letter_code
_entity_poly.pdbx_strand_id
1 'polypeptide(L)'
;MLRTAYSSNWNALVVLLLNSSWDRKKRFCVAYTFQATIYAIWRERNMRREQPMAVLAIKKTIEKGIHNKLSLVRAKRGKGVTDILQFWFSTRM
;
A
#
# COMPACT_ATOMS: atom_id res chain seq x y z
N MET A 1 8.10 1.80 6.41
CA MET A 1 6.87 1.80 7.26
C MET A 1 6.82 0.69 8.30
N LEU A 2 7.05 -0.58 7.95
CA LEU A 2 6.97 -1.68 8.92
C LEU A 2 8.31 -2.01 9.60
N ARG A 3 9.45 -1.66 8.99
CA ARG A 3 10.80 -1.96 9.50
C ARG A 3 10.91 -3.43 9.92
N THR A 4 10.82 -3.73 11.22
CA THR A 4 10.90 -5.07 11.82
C THR A 4 9.55 -5.73 12.09
N ALA A 5 8.45 -4.98 12.05
CA ALA A 5 7.10 -5.47 12.32
C ALA A 5 6.46 -6.06 11.05
N TYR A 6 7.00 -7.18 10.56
CA TYR A 6 6.40 -7.98 9.48
C TYR A 6 6.23 -9.43 9.91
N SER A 7 5.30 -10.14 9.28
CA SER A 7 5.06 -11.56 9.52
C SER A 7 4.78 -12.26 8.19
N SER A 8 5.19 -13.52 8.08
CA SER A 8 4.77 -14.42 7.00
C SER A 8 3.43 -15.10 7.30
N ASN A 9 2.93 -15.00 8.54
CA ASN A 9 1.65 -15.56 8.95
C ASN A 9 0.51 -14.61 8.56
N TRP A 10 -0.44 -15.12 7.79
CA TRP A 10 -1.60 -14.36 7.30
C TRP A 10 -2.43 -13.74 8.42
N ASN A 11 -2.76 -14.52 9.46
CA ASN A 11 -3.56 -14.02 10.57
C ASN A 11 -2.81 -12.94 11.35
N ALA A 12 -1.50 -13.10 11.54
CA ALA A 12 -0.67 -12.08 12.16
C ALA A 12 -0.63 -10.78 11.33
N LEU A 13 -0.58 -10.88 10.00
CA LEU A 13 -0.68 -9.72 9.11
C LEU A 13 -2.03 -9.02 9.23
N VAL A 14 -3.13 -9.77 9.27
CA VAL A 14 -4.48 -9.20 9.42
C VAL A 14 -4.61 -8.47 10.76
N VAL A 15 -4.15 -9.07 11.87
CA VAL A 15 -4.13 -8.41 13.19
C VAL A 15 -3.29 -7.13 13.17
N LEU A 16 -2.11 -7.18 12.54
CA LEU A 16 -1.22 -6.02 12.40
C LEU A 16 -1.88 -4.89 11.58
N LEU A 17 -2.62 -5.22 10.51
CA LEU A 17 -3.34 -4.26 9.67
C LEU A 17 -4.54 -3.62 10.37
N LEU A 18 -5.21 -4.38 11.24
CA LEU A 18 -6.37 -3.92 12.01
C LEU A 18 -5.99 -3.21 13.32
N ASN A 19 -4.71 -3.17 13.66
CA ASN A 19 -4.24 -2.62 14.92
C ASN A 19 -4.71 -1.16 15.14
N SER A 20 -5.52 -0.98 16.18
CA SER A 20 -6.16 0.29 16.52
C SER A 20 -5.18 1.35 17.06
N SER A 21 -3.98 0.94 17.49
CA SER A 21 -2.95 1.82 18.05
C SER A 21 -2.21 2.68 17.01
N TRP A 22 -2.35 2.36 15.71
CA TRP A 22 -1.68 3.13 14.67
C TRP A 22 -2.44 4.39 14.31
N ASP A 23 -1.70 5.50 14.15
CA ASP A 23 -2.20 6.73 13.54
C ASP A 23 -2.90 6.42 12.20
N ARG A 24 -3.98 7.15 11.93
CA ARG A 24 -4.86 7.01 10.77
C ARG A 24 -4.09 7.00 9.45
N LYS A 25 -3.04 7.84 9.33
CA LYS A 25 -2.17 7.89 8.15
C LYS A 25 -1.39 6.59 7.97
N LYS A 26 -0.76 6.10 9.05
CA LYS A 26 -0.01 4.83 9.06
C LYS A 26 -0.91 3.65 8.71
N ARG A 27 -2.07 3.54 9.37
CA ARG A 27 -3.03 2.47 9.09
C ARG A 27 -3.50 2.49 7.64
N PHE A 28 -3.86 3.66 7.12
CA PHE A 28 -4.28 3.80 5.73
C PHE A 28 -3.18 3.36 4.76
N CYS A 29 -1.96 3.88 4.92
CA CYS A 29 -0.87 3.57 4.01
C CYS A 29 -0.50 2.09 4.02
N VAL A 30 -0.43 1.45 5.20
CA VAL A 30 -0.08 0.02 5.28
C VAL A 30 -1.22 -0.84 4.70
N ALA A 31 -2.48 -0.61 5.09
CA ALA A 31 -3.62 -1.37 4.58
C ALA A 31 -3.78 -1.23 3.06
N TYR A 32 -3.65 0.00 2.54
CA TYR A 32 -3.76 0.22 1.11
C TYR A 32 -2.58 -0.37 0.32
N THR A 33 -1.37 -0.29 0.86
CA THR A 33 -0.19 -0.92 0.24
C THR A 33 -0.36 -2.44 0.18
N PHE A 34 -0.86 -3.05 1.24
CA PHE A 34 -1.15 -4.48 1.28
C PHE A 34 -2.20 -4.87 0.25
N GLN A 35 -3.33 -4.15 0.20
CA GLN A 35 -4.38 -4.36 -0.79
C GLN A 35 -3.85 -4.22 -2.22
N ALA A 36 -3.10 -3.16 -2.53
CA ALA A 36 -2.55 -2.91 -3.85
C ALA A 36 -1.57 -4.01 -4.28
N THR A 37 -0.77 -4.52 -3.35
CA THR A 37 0.19 -5.60 -3.60
C THR A 37 -0.53 -6.92 -3.89
N ILE A 38 -1.50 -7.31 -3.07
CA ILE A 38 -2.31 -8.52 -3.31
C ILE A 38 -3.05 -8.42 -4.63
N TYR A 39 -3.67 -7.27 -4.90
CA TYR A 39 -4.39 -7.05 -6.15
C TYR A 39 -3.46 -7.15 -7.37
N ALA A 40 -2.24 -6.62 -7.30
CA ALA A 40 -1.27 -6.75 -8.37
C ALA A 40 -0.84 -8.21 -8.59
N ILE A 41 -0.61 -8.98 -7.52
CA ILE A 41 -0.29 -10.41 -7.60
C ILE A 41 -1.46 -11.19 -8.21
N TRP A 42 -2.68 -10.94 -7.73
CA TRP A 42 -3.88 -11.56 -8.26
C TRP A 42 -4.07 -11.23 -9.73
N ARG A 43 -3.89 -9.96 -10.11
CA ARG A 43 -4.00 -9.51 -11.51
C ARG A 43 -2.97 -10.21 -12.39
N GLU A 44 -1.70 -10.27 -11.98
CA GLU A 44 -0.66 -10.92 -12.79
C GLU A 44 -0.90 -12.42 -12.96
N ARG A 45 -1.43 -13.10 -11.94
CA ARG A 45 -1.75 -14.53 -12.03
C ARG A 45 -2.99 -14.82 -12.88
N ASN A 46 -3.98 -13.93 -12.88
CA ASN A 46 -5.28 -14.17 -13.52
C ASN A 46 -5.47 -13.44 -14.85
N MET A 47 -4.65 -12.43 -15.16
CA MET A 47 -4.62 -11.88 -16.52
C MET A 47 -3.98 -12.90 -17.44
N ARG A 48 -4.76 -13.39 -18.41
CA ARG A 48 -4.23 -14.14 -19.55
C ARG A 48 -3.39 -13.19 -20.40
N ARG A 49 -2.11 -13.11 -20.09
CA ARG A 49 -1.08 -12.47 -20.91
C ARG A 49 -0.17 -13.56 -21.47
N GLU A 50 0.20 -13.44 -22.73
CA GLU A 50 1.21 -14.31 -23.34
C GLU A 50 2.57 -14.20 -22.63
N GLN A 51 2.89 -13.04 -22.07
CA GLN A 51 4.12 -12.81 -21.33
C GLN A 51 3.87 -12.17 -19.96
N PRO A 52 4.47 -12.70 -18.88
CA PRO A 52 4.41 -12.10 -17.55
C PRO A 52 5.02 -10.70 -17.54
N MET A 53 4.49 -9.76 -16.75
CA MET A 53 5.23 -8.51 -16.54
C MET A 53 6.51 -8.76 -15.74
N ALA A 54 7.58 -8.07 -16.13
CA ALA A 54 8.77 -8.00 -15.32
C ALA A 54 8.42 -7.53 -13.90
N VAL A 55 9.03 -8.16 -12.88
CA VAL A 55 8.79 -7.81 -11.46
C VAL A 55 9.00 -6.31 -11.19
N LEU A 56 9.98 -5.70 -11.86
CA LEU A 56 10.23 -4.26 -11.80
C LEU A 56 9.04 -3.42 -12.31
N ALA A 57 8.38 -3.86 -13.38
CA ALA A 57 7.21 -3.18 -13.94
C ALA A 57 5.99 -3.30 -13.01
N ILE A 58 5.80 -4.48 -12.39
CA ILE A 58 4.76 -4.70 -11.38
C ILE A 58 5.00 -3.79 -10.17
N LYS A 59 6.22 -3.77 -9.63
CA LYS A 59 6.60 -2.89 -8.53
C LYS A 59 6.32 -1.42 -8.87
N LYS A 60 6.77 -0.94 -10.02
CA LYS A 60 6.56 0.45 -10.47
C LYS A 60 5.07 0.79 -10.60
N THR A 61 4.26 -0.16 -11.06
CA THR A 61 2.80 0.01 -11.19
C THR A 61 2.13 0.13 -9.82
N ILE A 62 2.52 -0.72 -8.86
CA ILE A 62 2.04 -0.66 -7.47
C ILE A 62 2.40 0.70 -6.86
N GLU A 63 3.65 1.14 -7.00
CA GLU A 63 4.11 2.41 -6.43
C GLU A 63 3.35 3.62 -7.00
N LYS A 64 3.17 3.66 -8.33
CA LYS A 64 2.35 4.68 -9.00
C LYS A 64 0.90 4.64 -8.52
N GLY A 65 0.32 3.44 -8.40
CA GLY A 65 -1.05 3.26 -7.91
C GLY A 65 -1.23 3.80 -6.50
N ILE A 66 -0.28 3.52 -5.60
CA ILE A 66 -0.28 4.06 -4.23
C ILE A 66 -0.17 5.58 -4.25
N HIS A 67 0.77 6.14 -5.00
CA HIS A 67 0.92 7.59 -5.11
C HIS A 67 -0.36 8.27 -5.61
N ASN A 68 -0.97 7.75 -6.69
CA ASN A 68 -2.21 8.27 -7.24
C ASN A 68 -3.36 8.22 -6.23
N LYS A 69 -3.48 7.12 -5.47
CA LYS A 69 -4.50 7.01 -4.42
C LYS A 69 -4.28 8.05 -3.32
N LEU A 70 -3.04 8.22 -2.86
CA LEU A 70 -2.72 9.18 -1.82
C LEU A 70 -3.00 10.62 -2.27
N SER A 71 -2.68 10.97 -3.52
CA SER A 71 -3.03 12.26 -4.12
C SER A 71 -4.54 12.49 -4.15
N LEU A 72 -5.33 11.47 -4.53
CA LEU A 72 -6.78 11.55 -4.53
C LEU A 72 -7.36 11.67 -3.10
N VAL A 73 -6.78 10.97 -2.13
CA VAL A 73 -7.18 11.07 -0.72
C VAL A 73 -6.90 12.47 -0.17
N ARG A 74 -5.74 13.06 -0.50
CA ARG A 74 -5.41 14.44 -0.15
C ARG A 74 -6.39 15.44 -0.77
N ALA A 75 -6.79 15.23 -2.02
CA ALA A 75 -7.72 16.12 -2.72
C ALA A 75 -9.17 16.01 -2.22
N LYS A 76 -9.64 14.81 -1.83
CA LYS A 76 -11.05 14.57 -1.46
C LYS A 76 -11.38 14.65 0.04
N ARG A 77 -10.41 14.48 0.95
CA ARG A 77 -10.70 14.44 2.40
C ARG A 77 -10.36 15.77 3.09
N GLY A 78 -11.41 16.47 3.56
CA GLY A 78 -11.29 17.61 4.46
C GLY A 78 -10.61 17.23 5.79
N LYS A 79 -9.74 18.13 6.26
CA LYS A 79 -9.10 18.23 7.59
C LYS A 79 -8.76 16.88 8.26
N GLY A 80 -7.58 16.33 7.97
CA GLY A 80 -7.01 15.22 8.75
C GLY A 80 -6.11 14.24 8.00
N VAL A 81 -6.01 14.34 6.66
CA VAL A 81 -5.17 13.46 5.82
C VAL A 81 -4.38 14.26 4.77
N THR A 82 -4.24 15.58 4.97
CA THR A 82 -3.54 16.49 4.04
C THR A 82 -2.08 16.12 3.85
N ASP A 83 -1.43 15.67 4.92
CA ASP A 83 0.02 15.42 4.95
C ASP A 83 0.35 13.95 4.69
N ILE A 84 -0.60 13.17 4.19
CA ILE A 84 -0.40 11.74 3.95
C ILE A 84 0.68 11.47 2.90
N LEU A 85 0.83 12.38 1.92
CA LEU A 85 1.89 12.33 0.92
C LEU A 85 3.26 12.58 1.54
N GLN A 86 3.39 13.60 2.41
CA GLN A 86 4.64 13.87 3.14
C GLN A 86 5.01 12.69 4.05
N PHE A 87 4.02 12.15 4.76
CA PHE A 87 4.21 10.95 5.58
C PHE A 87 4.62 9.73 4.74
N TRP A 88 4.07 9.55 3.54
CA TRP A 88 4.50 8.47 2.65
C TRP A 88 5.96 8.62 2.23
N PHE A 89 6.37 9.83 1.83
CA PHE A 89 7.75 10.10 1.43
C PHE A 89 8.74 9.93 2.59
N SER A 90 8.40 10.36 3.81
CA SER A 90 9.29 10.21 4.97
C SER A 90 9.55 8.75 5.36
N THR A 91 8.72 7.81 4.91
CA THR A 91 8.90 6.38 5.20
C THR A 91 9.75 5.62 4.18
N ARG A 92 10.19 6.32 3.13
CA ARG A 92 11.05 5.83 2.05
C ARG A 92 12.46 6.44 2.10
N MET A 93 12.70 7.39 3.01
CA MET A 93 14.04 7.80 3.43
C MET A 93 14.68 6.73 4.30
#